data_AF-A0A7W6FML9-F1
#
_entry.id   AF-A0A7W6FML9-F1
#
_cell.length_a   1.000
_cell.length_b   1.000
_cell.length_c   1.000
_cell.angle_alpha   90.00
_cell.angle_beta   90.00
_cell.angle_gamma   90.00
#
_symmetry.space_group_name_H-M   'P 1'
#
loop_
_entity.id
_entity.type
_entity.pdbx_description
1 polymer ?
#
loop_
_entity_poly.entity_id
_entity_poly.type
_entity_poly.pdbx_seq_one_letter_code
_entity_poly.pdbx_strand_id
1 'polypeptide(L)' 'MHVLLSRALASTVRDEIPLPEGAKYDVALGAWLGESGLLAYDPDTDRVSKKQDVETGEDQKGQ' A
#
# COMPACT_ATOMS: atom_id res chain seq x y z
N MET A 1 7.03 26.65 -9.83
CA MET A 1 6.04 26.04 -8.91
C MET A 1 6.20 24.53 -8.99
N HIS A 2 6.26 23.82 -7.86
CA HIS A 2 6.47 22.37 -7.86
C HIS A 2 5.21 21.63 -8.35
N VAL A 3 5.38 20.58 -9.17
CA VAL A 3 4.27 19.86 -9.83
C VAL A 3 3.24 19.30 -8.83
N LEU A 4 3.70 18.83 -7.67
CA LEU A 4 2.81 18.32 -6.62
C LEU A 4 1.94 19.42 -6.00
N LEU A 5 2.49 20.63 -5.86
CA LEU A 5 1.75 21.76 -5.30
C LEU A 5 0.65 22.23 -6.27
N SER A 6 0.96 22.31 -7.56
CA SER A 6 -0.04 22.64 -8.59
C SER A 6 -1.18 21.61 -8.64
N ARG A 7 -0.85 20.32 -8.49
CA ARG A 7 -1.86 19.25 -8.44
C ARG A 7 -2.72 19.31 -7.17
N ALA A 8 -2.11 19.53 -6.02
CA ALA A 8 -2.83 19.61 -4.75
C ALA A 8 -3.81 20.80 -4.73
N LEU A 9 -3.39 21.95 -5.27
CA LEU A 9 -4.25 23.13 -5.37
C LEU A 9 -5.38 22.99 -6.39
N ALA A 10 -5.19 22.18 -7.44
CA ALA A 10 -6.21 21.89 -8.44
C ALA A 10 -7.19 20.76 -8.01
N SER A 11 -6.85 19.98 -6.98
CA SER A 11 -7.71 18.89 -6.52
C SER A 11 -8.79 19.39 -5.57
N THR A 12 -10.02 18.92 -5.77
CA THR A 12 -11.14 19.20 -4.86
C THR A 12 -10.87 18.55 -3.50
N VAL A 13 -10.89 19.35 -2.43
CA VAL A 13 -10.89 18.84 -1.06
C VAL A 13 -12.18 18.05 -0.86
N ARG A 14 -12.06 16.82 -0.36
CA ARG A 14 -13.20 15.97 -0.01
C ARG A 14 -13.28 15.92 1.51
N ASP A 15 -14.45 16.21 2.05
CA ASP A 15 -14.71 16.12 3.49
C ASP A 15 -14.74 14.66 3.96
N GLU A 16 -15.07 13.74 3.05
CA GLU A 16 -15.11 12.30 3.29
C GLU A 16 -14.39 11.53 2.19
N ILE A 17 -13.81 10.39 2.55
CA ILE A 17 -13.24 9.45 1.59
C ILE A 17 -14.40 8.57 1.11
N PRO A 18 -14.84 8.67 -0.16
CA PRO A 18 -15.93 7.84 -0.64
C PRO A 18 -15.46 6.38 -0.69
N LEU A 19 -15.93 5.57 0.25
CA LEU A 19 -15.85 4.12 0.14
C LEU A 19 -17.04 3.61 -0.68
N PRO A 20 -16.85 2.58 -1.51
CA PRO A 20 -17.96 1.85 -2.10
C PRO A 20 -18.94 1.37 -1.02
N GLU A 21 -20.23 1.40 -1.32
CA GLU A 21 -21.25 0.93 -0.39
C GLU A 21 -21.01 -0.56 -0.04
N GLY A 22 -21.18 -0.90 1.24
CA GLY A 22 -20.94 -2.26 1.74
C GLY A 22 -19.46 -2.64 1.89
N ALA A 23 -18.51 -1.74 1.61
CA ALA A 23 -17.09 -2.01 1.82
C ALA A 23 -16.78 -2.29 3.29
N LYS A 24 -16.06 -3.38 3.56
CA LYS A 24 -15.62 -3.81 4.90
C LYS A 24 -14.18 -4.27 4.86
N TYR A 25 -13.48 -4.05 5.95
CA TYR A 25 -12.11 -4.52 6.12
C TYR A 25 -12.11 -5.93 6.70
N ASP A 26 -11.44 -6.87 6.03
CA ASP A 26 -11.13 -8.20 6.54
C ASP A 26 -9.72 -8.21 7.13
N VAL A 27 -9.65 -8.26 8.47
CA VAL A 27 -8.40 -8.23 9.23
C VAL A 27 -7.57 -9.49 9.01
N ALA A 28 -8.20 -10.65 8.79
CA ALA A 28 -7.48 -11.90 8.60
C ALA A 28 -6.80 -11.94 7.23
N LEU A 29 -7.44 -11.33 6.23
CA LEU A 29 -6.90 -11.23 4.88
C LEU A 29 -5.99 -10.00 4.69
N GLY A 30 -6.13 -8.96 5.52
CA GLY A 30 -5.46 -7.69 5.31
C GLY A 30 -5.96 -6.97 4.05
N ALA A 31 -7.28 -6.93 3.87
CA ALA A 31 -7.88 -6.44 2.63
C ALA A 31 -9.24 -5.78 2.82
N TRP A 32 -9.55 -4.85 1.92
CA TRP A 32 -10.88 -4.29 1.75
C TRP A 32 -11.71 -5.16 0.80
N LEU A 33 -12.87 -5.59 1.26
CA LEU A 33 -13.85 -6.36 0.52
C LEU A 33 -15.09 -5.51 0.27
N GLY A 34 -15.66 -5.60 -0.92
CA GLY A 34 -16.98 -5.09 -1.27
C GLY A 34 -17.96 -6.24 -1.49
N GLU A 35 -19.19 -5.92 -1.87
CA GLU A 35 -20.24 -6.93 -2.08
C GLU A 35 -19.87 -7.95 -3.18
N SER A 36 -19.16 -7.52 -4.21
CA SER A 36 -18.75 -8.33 -5.36
C SER A 36 -17.36 -8.97 -5.21
N GLY A 37 -16.66 -8.74 -4.09
CA GLY A 37 -15.37 -9.35 -3.80
C GLY A 37 -14.28 -8.36 -3.40
N LEU A 38 -13.02 -8.72 -3.70
CA LEU A 38 -11.83 -7.96 -3.29
C LEU A 38 -11.77 -6.58 -3.96
N LEU A 39 -11.62 -5.53 -3.16
CA LEU A 39 -11.42 -4.15 -3.63
C LEU A 39 -9.95 -3.76 -3.65
N ALA A 40 -9.23 -3.99 -2.54
CA ALA A 40 -7.82 -3.63 -2.39
C ALA A 40 -7.17 -4.43 -1.26
N TYR A 41 -5.88 -4.74 -1.39
CA TYR A 41 -5.06 -5.18 -0.27
C TYR A 41 -4.54 -3.98 0.52
N ASP A 42 -4.39 -4.16 1.82
CA ASP A 42 -3.74 -3.17 2.66
C ASP A 42 -2.21 -3.36 2.58
N PRO A 43 -1.48 -2.35 2.10
CA PRO A 43 -0.02 -2.44 1.91
C PRO A 43 0.74 -2.67 3.22
N ASP A 44 0.18 -2.28 4.37
CA ASP A 44 0.81 -2.48 5.68
C ASP A 44 0.62 -3.92 6.19
N THR A 45 -0.34 -4.65 5.63
CA THR A 45 -0.52 -6.09 5.84
C THR A 45 0.12 -6.95 4.78
N ASP A 46 0.67 -6.34 3.72
CA ASP A 46 1.43 -7.08 2.73
C ASP A 46 2.58 -7.77 3.45
N ARG A 47 2.67 -9.09 3.26
CA ARG A 47 3.66 -9.90 3.97
C ARG A 47 5.00 -9.53 3.38
N VAL A 48 5.68 -8.57 4.00
CA VAL A 48 7.04 -8.16 3.65
C VAL A 48 7.92 -9.38 3.85
N SER A 49 8.04 -10.19 2.79
CA SER A 49 9.06 -11.22 2.77
C SER A 49 10.36 -10.46 2.94
N LYS A 50 11.16 -10.92 3.91
CA LYS A 50 12.51 -10.55 4.30
C LYS A 50 13.45 -10.44 3.07
N LYS A 51 13.19 -9.49 2.19
CA LYS A 51 13.90 -9.25 0.90
C LYS A 51 14.80 -8.03 1.00
N GLN A 52 14.86 -7.39 2.17
CA GLN A 52 15.86 -6.38 2.52
C GLN A 52 16.96 -6.92 3.44
N ASP A 53 16.99 -8.22 3.70
CA ASP A 53 18.22 -8.87 4.16
C ASP A 53 19.14 -9.00 2.94
N VAL A 54 19.81 -7.90 2.60
CA VAL A 54 21.09 -8.01 1.90
C VAL A 54 21.98 -8.78 2.85
N GLU A 55 22.12 -10.08 2.57
CA GLU A 55 23.23 -10.87 3.09
C GLU A 55 24.48 -10.16 2.58
N THR A 56 25.12 -9.40 3.46
CA THR A 56 26.42 -8.82 3.18
C THR A 56 27.36 -10.00 3.01
N GLY A 57 27.57 -10.38 1.75
CA GLY A 57 28.45 -11.48 1.36
C GLY A 57 29.88 -11.15 1.73
N GLU A 58 30.23 -11.36 3.00
CA GLU A 58 31.58 -11.55 3.51
C GLU A 58 32.16 -12.91 3.03
N ASP A 59 31.96 -13.28 1.77
CA ASP A 59 32.55 -14.47 1.17
C ASP A 59 33.39 -14.13 -0.08
N GLN A 60 34.19 -13.08 0.03
CA GLN A 60 35.39 -12.94 -0.79
C GLN A 60 36.64 -13.26 0.04
N LYS A 61 36.68 -14.49 0.57
CA LYS A 61 37.92 -15.12 1.01
C LYS A 61 38.19 -16.33 0.11
N GLY A 62 38.99 -16.10 -0.94
CA GLY A 62 39.64 -17.19 -1.68
C GLY A 62 39.59 -17.05 -3.19
N GLN A 63 40.53 -16.27 -3.75
CA GLN A 63 41.61 -16.78 -4.62
C GLN A 63 42.68 -15.70 -4.79
#